data_AF-A0A3M8W7S9-F1
#
_entry.id   AF-A0A3M8W7S9-F1
#
_cell.length_a   1.000
_cell.length_b   1.000
_cell.length_c   1.000
_cell.angle_alpha   90.00
_cell.angle_beta   90.00
_cell.angle_gamma   90.00
#
_symmetry.space_group_name_H-M   'P 1'
#
loop_
_entity.id
_entity.type
_entity.pdbx_description
1 polymer ?
#
loop_
_entity_poly.entity_id
_entity_poly.type
_entity_poly.pdbx_seq_one_letter_code
_entity_poly.pdbx_strand_id
1 'polypeptide(L)'
;MTDQQLDLDAITAMPRAEDIDRLVAEVRRLRAELSAPAAPDVLRAAYIAALDEAHHTHPCPVTGPDWTSCVPPGGRVGSCHSERRADAVLAVRDTELERLRAQRRYLIGQLAKRDARSGDGDRALREFLRPDDTPVLAAADNPTQLRWGLDDVLWGDDGTVTVLLSGPEGEPYWLELDVERAAVLRQNLAGPAEQDRMSDAFSGTKPCGHNDPHEWVEPHTPTPGPKYPFHVCELADAAAQLLGDGWTAKPGRLGTTGTISGPYITSFDVHVDHDSKELTIDYDTYVADKFPELEVNELPVGVGACPGGVYLNNAEAEDGLEALATRVANAIRHITGRPLV
;
A
#
# COMPACT_ATOMS: atom_id res chain seq x y z
N MET A 1 -0.51 -13.99 59.56
CA MET A 1 -1.71 -14.24 58.72
C MET A 1 -1.53 -15.60 58.10
N THR A 2 -2.50 -16.50 58.31
CA THR A 2 -2.50 -17.82 57.66
C THR A 2 -3.09 -17.68 56.27
N ASP A 3 -2.71 -18.55 55.32
CA ASP A 3 -3.28 -18.55 53.95
C ASP A 3 -4.82 -18.66 53.97
N GLN A 4 -5.39 -19.35 54.97
CA GLN A 4 -6.83 -19.40 55.18
C GLN A 4 -7.46 -18.05 55.54
N GLN A 5 -6.72 -17.15 56.20
CA GLN A 5 -7.22 -15.82 56.55
C GLN A 5 -7.22 -14.88 55.35
N LEU A 6 -6.20 -14.99 54.48
CA LEU A 6 -6.12 -14.25 53.21
C LEU A 6 -7.24 -14.67 52.23
N ASP A 7 -7.57 -15.96 52.19
CA ASP A 7 -8.72 -16.45 51.41
C ASP A 7 -10.06 -15.96 51.98
N LEU A 8 -10.22 -15.92 53.31
CA LEU A 8 -11.46 -15.42 53.93
C LEU A 8 -11.68 -13.91 53.70
N ASP A 9 -10.61 -13.11 53.81
CA ASP A 9 -10.65 -11.67 53.58
C ASP A 9 -10.88 -11.35 52.09
N ALA A 10 -10.36 -12.19 51.17
CA ALA A 10 -10.64 -12.10 49.73
C ALA A 10 -12.07 -12.54 49.35
N ILE A 11 -12.69 -13.41 50.16
CA ILE A 11 -14.09 -13.83 49.98
C ILE A 11 -15.08 -12.79 50.52
N THR A 12 -14.69 -11.98 51.52
CA THR A 12 -15.59 -10.97 52.12
C THR A 12 -15.51 -9.59 51.45
N ALA A 13 -14.43 -9.29 50.70
CA ALA A 13 -14.35 -8.13 49.82
C ALA A 13 -15.02 -8.38 48.46
N MET A 14 -16.24 -8.93 48.44
CA MET A 14 -16.97 -9.14 47.20
C MET A 14 -17.45 -7.80 46.64
N PRO A 15 -17.23 -7.54 45.34
CA PRO A 15 -17.88 -6.45 44.66
C PRO A 15 -19.40 -6.67 44.73
N ARG A 16 -20.14 -5.67 45.18
CA ARG A 16 -21.60 -5.68 45.23
C ARG A 16 -22.16 -5.79 43.81
N ALA A 17 -23.45 -6.10 43.67
CA ALA A 17 -24.10 -6.10 42.36
C ALA A 17 -23.92 -4.75 41.61
N GLU A 18 -23.83 -3.66 42.36
CA GLU A 18 -23.53 -2.30 41.89
C GLU A 18 -22.14 -2.18 41.24
N ASP A 19 -21.17 -2.99 41.66
CA ASP A 19 -19.83 -3.01 41.07
C ASP A 19 -19.80 -3.74 39.71
N ILE A 20 -20.84 -4.51 39.38
CA ILE A 20 -20.98 -5.20 38.09
C ILE A 20 -21.29 -4.19 36.99
N ASP A 21 -22.31 -3.36 37.21
CA ASP A 21 -22.70 -2.33 36.26
C ASP A 21 -21.56 -1.32 36.06
N ARG A 22 -20.82 -1.04 37.13
CA ARG A 22 -19.58 -0.26 37.08
C ARG A 22 -18.50 -0.92 36.23
N LEU A 23 -18.26 -2.23 36.40
CA LEU A 23 -17.27 -2.97 35.60
C LEU A 23 -17.70 -3.11 34.13
N VAL A 24 -18.99 -3.30 33.83
CA VAL A 24 -19.51 -3.36 32.45
C VAL A 24 -19.43 -1.99 31.79
N ALA A 25 -19.78 -0.93 32.51
CA ALA A 25 -19.59 0.44 32.03
C ALA A 25 -18.12 0.74 31.78
N GLU A 26 -17.22 0.27 32.64
CA GLU A 26 -15.78 0.42 32.47
C GLU A 26 -15.25 -0.36 31.26
N VAL A 27 -15.71 -1.59 31.03
CA VAL A 27 -15.36 -2.36 29.82
C VAL A 27 -15.87 -1.67 28.56
N ARG A 28 -17.08 -1.12 28.57
CA ARG A 28 -17.62 -0.35 27.44
C ARG A 28 -16.83 0.95 27.20
N ARG A 29 -16.48 1.67 28.26
CA ARG A 29 -15.62 2.87 28.21
C ARG A 29 -14.26 2.52 27.59
N LEU A 30 -13.60 1.48 28.09
CA LEU A 30 -12.32 1.02 27.56
C LEU A 30 -12.44 0.59 26.10
N ARG A 31 -13.51 -0.13 25.71
CA ARG A 31 -13.74 -0.49 24.31
C ARG A 31 -13.91 0.76 23.43
N ALA A 32 -14.64 1.77 23.89
CA ALA A 32 -14.78 3.04 23.19
C ALA A 32 -13.46 3.84 23.13
N GLU A 33 -12.64 3.84 24.18
CA GLU A 33 -11.30 4.45 24.17
C GLU A 33 -10.33 3.75 23.23
N LEU A 34 -10.45 2.43 23.07
CA LEU A 34 -9.64 1.63 22.14
C LEU A 34 -10.09 1.73 20.69
N SER A 35 -11.38 1.96 20.47
CA SER A 35 -11.95 2.21 19.14
C SER A 35 -11.87 3.68 18.73
N ALA A 36 -11.73 4.60 19.68
CA ALA A 36 -11.45 6.00 19.39
C ALA A 36 -10.02 6.10 18.86
N PRO A 37 -9.77 6.91 17.80
CA PRO A 37 -8.41 7.23 17.43
C PRO A 37 -7.73 7.82 18.66
N ALA A 38 -6.66 7.18 19.14
CA ALA A 38 -5.94 7.67 20.31
C ALA A 38 -5.62 9.15 20.10
N ALA A 39 -5.85 9.97 21.14
CA ALA A 39 -5.65 11.40 21.06
C ALA A 39 -4.28 11.65 20.40
N PRO A 40 -4.22 12.29 19.22
CA PRO A 40 -3.00 12.35 18.40
C PRO A 40 -1.78 12.83 19.20
N ASP A 41 -2.01 13.68 20.20
CA ASP A 41 -0.98 14.21 21.09
C ASP A 41 -0.33 13.16 22.02
N VAL A 42 -1.09 12.15 22.47
CA VAL A 42 -0.58 11.05 23.31
C VAL A 42 0.29 10.10 22.48
N LEU A 43 -0.17 9.74 21.28
CA LEU A 43 0.62 8.94 20.35
C LEU A 43 1.87 9.69 19.90
N ARG A 44 1.74 11.00 19.63
CA ARG A 44 2.88 11.86 19.28
C ARG A 44 3.90 11.96 20.40
N ALA A 45 3.46 12.12 21.65
CA ALA A 45 4.37 12.16 22.80
C ALA A 45 5.09 10.82 23.03
N ALA A 46 4.37 9.70 22.95
CA ALA A 46 4.96 8.36 23.04
C ALA A 46 5.93 8.09 21.89
N TYR A 47 5.60 8.56 20.68
CA TYR A 47 6.46 8.46 19.51
C TYR A 47 7.75 9.27 19.67
N ILE A 48 7.66 10.52 20.13
CA ILE A 48 8.84 11.35 20.42
C ILE A 48 9.73 10.67 21.46
N ALA A 49 9.15 10.15 22.55
CA ALA A 49 9.91 9.47 23.59
C ALA A 49 10.60 8.19 23.09
N ALA A 50 9.95 7.41 22.22
CA ALA A 50 10.54 6.21 21.63
C ALA A 50 11.64 6.52 20.62
N LEU A 51 11.49 7.60 19.84
CA LEU A 51 12.58 8.10 19.00
C LEU A 51 13.78 8.54 19.86
N ASP A 52 13.54 9.26 20.95
CA ASP A 52 14.59 9.67 21.87
C ASP A 52 15.30 8.45 22.51
N GLU A 53 14.58 7.43 22.97
CA GLU A 53 15.19 6.20 23.52
C GLU A 53 15.98 5.42 22.46
N ALA A 54 15.45 5.30 21.24
CA ALA A 54 16.15 4.67 20.13
C ALA A 54 17.46 5.42 19.80
N HIS A 55 17.48 6.75 19.95
CA HIS A 55 18.71 7.54 19.79
C HIS A 55 19.77 7.22 20.86
N HIS A 56 19.35 7.04 22.12
CA HIS A 56 20.27 6.72 23.22
C HIS A 56 20.85 5.31 23.10
N THR A 57 20.04 4.35 22.67
CA THR A 57 20.42 2.93 22.58
C THR A 57 21.12 2.57 21.28
N HIS A 58 20.90 3.34 20.21
CA HIS A 58 21.49 3.12 18.89
C HIS A 58 22.09 4.41 18.31
N PRO A 59 23.21 4.92 18.86
CA PRO A 59 23.82 6.16 18.38
C PRO A 59 24.15 6.09 16.88
N CYS A 60 24.08 7.23 16.21
CA CYS A 60 24.44 7.33 14.80
C CYS A 60 25.93 7.00 14.65
N PRO A 61 26.34 6.04 13.80
CA PRO A 61 27.76 5.74 13.60
C PRO A 61 28.52 6.92 12.96
N VAL A 62 27.81 7.89 12.38
CA VAL A 62 28.40 9.04 11.67
C VAL A 62 28.52 10.28 12.58
N THR A 63 27.52 10.59 13.42
CA THR A 63 27.53 11.81 14.26
C THR A 63 27.55 11.55 15.76
N GLY A 64 27.54 10.29 16.20
CA GLY A 64 27.43 9.97 17.62
C GLY A 64 26.06 10.36 18.19
N PRO A 65 25.98 10.82 19.45
CA PRO A 65 24.71 11.13 20.12
C PRO A 65 24.07 12.46 19.67
N ASP A 66 24.78 13.31 18.92
CA ASP A 66 24.27 14.61 18.48
C ASP A 66 23.58 14.52 17.11
N TRP A 67 22.31 14.92 17.06
CA TRP A 67 21.40 14.69 15.92
C TRP A 67 21.32 15.84 14.90
N THR A 68 21.73 17.06 15.28
CA THR A 68 21.33 18.28 14.55
C THR A 68 22.01 18.49 13.20
N SER A 69 22.90 17.60 12.75
CA SER A 69 23.75 17.86 11.58
C SER A 69 23.94 16.70 10.59
N CYS A 70 23.14 15.62 10.66
CA CYS A 70 23.22 14.51 9.69
C CYS A 70 22.57 14.84 8.33
N VAL A 71 23.10 15.84 7.62
CA VAL A 71 22.96 15.91 6.16
C VAL A 71 24.29 15.42 5.59
N PRO A 72 24.35 14.28 4.88
CA PRO A 72 25.59 13.85 4.26
C PRO A 72 26.06 14.95 3.28
N PRO A 73 27.36 15.33 3.27
CA PRO A 73 27.88 16.39 2.42
C PRO A 73 27.75 16.14 0.90
N GLY A 74 27.18 14.98 0.50
CA GLY A 74 26.91 14.61 -0.89
C GLY A 74 25.42 14.52 -1.26
N GLY A 75 24.48 14.97 -0.42
CA GLY A 75 23.07 15.13 -0.81
C GLY A 75 22.27 13.86 -1.13
N ARG A 76 22.83 12.65 -0.96
CA ARG A 76 22.06 11.40 -1.12
C ARG A 76 21.01 11.28 -0.03
N VAL A 77 19.74 11.22 -0.44
CA VAL A 77 18.55 11.19 0.41
C VAL A 77 18.27 9.76 0.91
N GLY A 78 19.29 9.11 1.47
CA GLY A 78 19.17 7.86 2.20
C GLY A 78 19.50 8.13 3.65
N SER A 79 18.62 8.86 4.35
CA SER A 79 18.83 9.13 5.76
C SER A 79 18.70 7.82 6.52
N CYS A 80 19.77 7.35 7.16
CA CYS A 80 19.72 6.20 8.09
C CYS A 80 18.71 6.39 9.24
N HIS A 81 18.04 7.54 9.31
CA HIS A 81 16.99 7.86 10.24
C HIS A 81 15.59 7.45 9.76
N SER A 82 15.29 7.25 8.47
CA SER A 82 13.94 6.87 8.03
C SER A 82 13.59 5.44 8.45
N GLU A 83 14.49 4.49 8.22
CA GLU A 83 14.33 3.09 8.64
C GLU A 83 14.28 2.97 10.17
N ARG A 84 15.20 3.63 10.89
CA ARG A 84 15.20 3.61 12.36
C ARG A 84 13.97 4.30 12.98
N ARG A 85 13.42 5.33 12.32
CA ARG A 85 12.15 5.96 12.71
C ARG A 85 10.99 4.99 12.52
N ALA A 86 10.97 4.23 11.42
CA ALA A 86 9.95 3.20 11.18
C ALA A 86 10.03 2.11 12.26
N ASP A 87 11.22 1.61 12.58
CA ASP A 87 11.42 0.62 13.64
C ASP A 87 10.93 1.11 15.01
N ALA A 88 11.20 2.38 15.35
CA ALA A 88 10.69 2.99 16.58
C ALA A 88 9.16 3.13 16.59
N VAL A 89 8.53 3.49 15.46
CA VAL A 89 7.06 3.48 15.33
C VAL A 89 6.52 2.08 15.60
N LEU A 90 7.10 1.07 14.94
CA LEU A 90 6.66 -0.32 15.03
C LEU A 90 6.81 -0.84 16.46
N ALA A 91 7.92 -0.54 17.15
CA ALA A 91 8.15 -0.93 18.54
C ALA A 91 7.12 -0.32 19.52
N VAL A 92 6.75 0.95 19.35
CA VAL A 92 5.69 1.60 20.16
C VAL A 92 4.35 0.94 19.93
N ARG A 93 4.00 0.72 18.65
CA ARG A 93 2.76 0.04 18.27
C ARG A 93 2.69 -1.35 18.89
N ASP A 94 3.76 -2.12 18.79
CA ASP A 94 3.81 -3.50 19.26
C ASP A 94 3.72 -3.56 20.80
N THR A 95 4.40 -2.65 21.50
CA THR A 95 4.29 -2.52 22.97
C THR A 95 2.86 -2.21 23.40
N GLU A 96 2.18 -1.29 22.71
CA GLU A 96 0.79 -0.96 23.04
C GLU A 96 -0.14 -2.15 22.73
N LEU A 97 0.06 -2.84 21.61
CA LEU A 97 -0.70 -4.06 21.29
C LEU A 97 -0.50 -5.15 22.35
N GLU A 98 0.71 -5.33 22.88
CA GLU A 98 0.98 -6.27 23.97
C GLU A 98 0.28 -5.86 25.27
N ARG A 99 0.32 -4.57 25.64
CA ARG A 99 -0.39 -4.01 26.80
C ARG A 99 -1.90 -4.30 26.70
N LEU A 100 -2.49 -4.05 25.54
CA LEU A 100 -3.90 -4.29 25.29
C LEU A 100 -4.27 -5.77 25.32
N ARG A 101 -3.43 -6.65 24.74
CA ARG A 101 -3.59 -8.10 24.83
C ARG A 101 -3.52 -8.59 26.28
N ALA A 102 -2.61 -8.05 27.08
CA ALA A 102 -2.50 -8.37 28.50
C ALA A 102 -3.74 -7.92 29.29
N GLN A 103 -4.23 -6.70 29.04
CA GLN A 103 -5.45 -6.19 29.66
C GLN A 103 -6.68 -7.03 29.29
N ARG A 104 -6.81 -7.44 28.02
CA ARG A 104 -7.87 -8.36 27.57
C ARG A 104 -7.80 -9.70 28.30
N ARG A 105 -6.61 -10.33 28.39
CA ARG A 105 -6.43 -11.60 29.12
C ARG A 105 -6.80 -11.46 30.60
N TYR A 106 -6.41 -10.36 31.24
CA TYR A 106 -6.78 -10.08 32.63
C TYR A 106 -8.30 -10.01 32.81
N LEU A 107 -9.00 -9.23 31.96
CA LEU A 107 -10.46 -9.10 32.03
C LEU A 107 -11.17 -10.43 31.78
N ILE A 108 -10.74 -11.22 30.79
CA ILE A 108 -11.26 -12.58 30.56
C ILE A 108 -11.04 -13.45 31.79
N GLY A 109 -9.86 -13.39 32.42
CA GLY A 109 -9.56 -14.13 33.64
C GLY A 109 -10.45 -13.72 34.82
N GLN A 110 -10.78 -12.43 34.96
CA GLN A 110 -11.73 -11.96 35.98
C GLN A 110 -13.16 -12.45 35.70
N LEU A 111 -13.59 -12.46 34.44
CA LEU A 111 -14.89 -13.00 34.03
C LEU A 111 -14.99 -14.50 34.29
N ALA A 112 -13.96 -15.27 33.93
CA ALA A 112 -13.92 -16.72 34.14
C ALA A 112 -13.88 -17.10 35.63
N LYS A 113 -13.10 -16.38 36.46
CA LYS A 113 -13.08 -16.58 37.92
C LYS A 113 -14.45 -16.35 38.56
N ARG A 114 -15.25 -15.46 37.98
CA ARG A 114 -16.61 -15.16 38.41
C ARG A 114 -17.62 -16.20 37.90
N ASP A 115 -17.42 -16.73 36.70
CA ASP A 115 -18.22 -17.81 36.12
C ASP A 115 -18.21 -19.05 37.02
N ALA A 116 -17.01 -19.49 37.41
CA ALA A 116 -16.81 -20.64 38.28
C ALA A 116 -17.54 -20.53 39.64
N ARG A 117 -17.98 -19.32 40.03
CA ARG A 117 -18.70 -19.05 41.28
C ARG A 117 -20.22 -18.88 41.12
N SER A 118 -20.71 -18.56 39.92
CA SER A 118 -22.14 -18.22 39.69
C SER A 118 -22.84 -19.11 38.67
N GLY A 119 -22.09 -19.77 37.78
CA GLY A 119 -22.64 -20.54 36.64
C GLY A 119 -23.16 -19.66 35.49
N ASP A 120 -23.11 -18.33 35.63
CA ASP A 120 -23.60 -17.35 34.65
C ASP A 120 -22.52 -16.75 33.75
N GLY A 121 -21.25 -16.94 34.08
CA GLY A 121 -20.15 -16.36 33.32
C GLY A 121 -19.89 -17.05 31.99
N ASP A 122 -20.38 -18.27 31.77
CA ASP A 122 -20.33 -18.94 30.48
C ASP A 122 -21.22 -18.21 29.46
N ARG A 123 -22.27 -17.54 29.95
CA ARG A 123 -23.12 -16.62 29.17
C ARG A 123 -22.42 -15.30 28.88
N ALA A 124 -21.82 -14.66 29.89
CA ALA A 124 -21.11 -13.39 29.71
C ALA A 124 -19.83 -13.55 28.86
N LEU A 125 -19.13 -14.68 28.99
CA LEU A 125 -17.99 -15.06 28.17
C LEU A 125 -18.44 -15.37 26.74
N ARG A 126 -19.57 -16.08 26.54
CA ARG A 126 -20.17 -16.23 25.19
C ARG A 126 -20.66 -14.92 24.59
N GLU A 127 -21.08 -13.96 25.41
CA GLU A 127 -21.48 -12.63 24.94
C GLU A 127 -20.25 -11.76 24.62
N PHE A 128 -19.15 -11.92 25.36
CA PHE A 128 -17.88 -11.22 25.15
C PHE A 128 -17.02 -11.83 24.03
N LEU A 129 -17.04 -13.16 23.89
CA LEU A 129 -16.35 -13.94 22.84
C LEU A 129 -17.28 -14.25 21.67
N ARG A 130 -18.54 -13.82 21.70
CA ARG A 130 -19.37 -13.83 20.50
C ARG A 130 -18.54 -13.07 19.47
N PRO A 131 -18.15 -13.72 18.35
CA PRO A 131 -17.70 -12.93 17.20
C PRO A 131 -18.83 -11.92 17.03
N ASP A 132 -18.49 -10.63 17.03
CA ASP A 132 -19.49 -9.56 17.03
C ASP A 132 -20.60 -9.92 16.03
N ASP A 133 -21.77 -9.34 16.21
CA ASP A 133 -22.65 -8.94 15.11
C ASP A 133 -21.88 -8.01 14.15
N THR A 134 -20.69 -8.41 13.66
CA THR A 134 -20.34 -8.31 12.27
C THR A 134 -21.61 -8.77 11.57
N PRO A 135 -22.42 -7.84 11.02
CA PRO A 135 -23.50 -8.28 10.16
C PRO A 135 -22.85 -9.28 9.22
N VAL A 136 -23.46 -10.45 9.05
CA VAL A 136 -23.08 -11.31 7.94
C VAL A 136 -23.19 -10.40 6.73
N LEU A 137 -22.06 -9.86 6.25
CA LEU A 137 -22.07 -8.80 5.23
C LEU A 137 -22.74 -9.33 3.95
N ALA A 138 -22.74 -10.65 3.79
CA ALA A 138 -23.43 -11.40 2.75
C ALA A 138 -24.95 -11.56 2.96
N ALA A 139 -25.51 -11.29 4.15
CA ALA A 139 -26.93 -11.41 4.47
C ALA A 139 -27.59 -10.08 4.90
N ALA A 140 -26.86 -8.98 4.86
CA ALA A 140 -27.47 -7.66 4.96
C ALA A 140 -28.27 -7.42 3.68
N ASP A 141 -29.55 -7.05 3.80
CA ASP A 141 -30.41 -6.66 2.67
C ASP A 141 -29.84 -5.46 1.89
N ASN A 142 -28.77 -4.82 2.40
CA ASN A 142 -28.07 -3.73 1.77
C ASN A 142 -26.58 -3.73 2.23
N PRO A 143 -25.68 -4.51 1.62
CA PRO A 143 -24.29 -4.58 2.04
C PRO A 143 -23.63 -3.20 1.94
N THR A 144 -22.85 -2.83 2.96
CA THR A 144 -22.07 -1.59 2.95
C THR A 144 -21.17 -1.58 1.72
N GLN A 145 -21.39 -0.62 0.84
CA GLN A 145 -20.66 -0.51 -0.41
C GLN A 145 -19.25 0.03 -0.12
N LEU A 146 -18.30 -0.89 0.03
CA LEU A 146 -16.89 -0.56 0.18
C LEU A 146 -16.40 0.07 -1.14
N ARG A 147 -15.72 1.21 -1.02
CA ARG A 147 -15.12 1.90 -2.16
C ARG A 147 -13.63 1.59 -2.20
N TRP A 148 -13.13 1.32 -3.40
CA TRP A 148 -11.73 1.07 -3.66
C TRP A 148 -11.42 1.49 -5.11
N GLY A 149 -10.28 2.12 -5.30
CA GLY A 149 -9.70 2.49 -6.58
C GLY A 149 -8.63 1.51 -7.02
N LEU A 150 -8.20 1.61 -8.27
CA LEU A 150 -7.14 0.74 -8.84
C LEU A 150 -5.79 0.89 -8.10
N ASP A 151 -5.56 2.02 -7.43
CA ASP A 151 -4.34 2.30 -6.67
C ASP A 151 -4.36 1.76 -5.23
N ASP A 152 -5.46 1.13 -4.83
CA ASP A 152 -5.67 0.66 -3.47
C ASP A 152 -5.23 -0.80 -3.28
N VAL A 153 -4.42 -1.36 -4.18
CA VAL A 153 -3.94 -2.76 -4.11
C VAL A 153 -2.42 -2.80 -4.05
N LEU A 154 -1.89 -3.31 -2.95
CA LEU A 154 -0.47 -3.55 -2.71
C LEU A 154 -0.16 -5.04 -2.77
N TRP A 155 1.01 -5.39 -3.31
CA TRP A 155 1.46 -6.76 -3.48
C TRP A 155 2.62 -7.04 -2.53
N GLY A 156 2.47 -8.06 -1.69
CA GLY A 156 3.55 -8.58 -0.86
C GLY A 156 4.53 -9.40 -1.68
N ASP A 157 5.78 -9.46 -1.22
CA ASP A 157 6.85 -10.28 -1.80
C ASP A 157 6.62 -11.79 -1.59
N ASP A 158 5.82 -12.16 -0.60
CA ASP A 158 5.36 -13.52 -0.31
C ASP A 158 4.11 -13.93 -1.12
N GLY A 159 3.65 -13.06 -2.03
CA GLY A 159 2.47 -13.29 -2.86
C GLY A 159 1.13 -12.94 -2.17
N THR A 160 1.17 -12.39 -0.95
CA THR A 160 0.00 -11.78 -0.32
C THR A 160 -0.44 -10.52 -1.09
N VAL A 161 -1.72 -10.16 -0.93
CA VAL A 161 -2.29 -8.94 -1.51
C VAL A 161 -2.96 -8.15 -0.42
N THR A 162 -2.57 -6.88 -0.25
CA THR A 162 -3.24 -5.96 0.66
C THR A 162 -4.14 -5.02 -0.13
N VAL A 163 -5.43 -5.02 0.16
CA VAL A 163 -6.42 -4.12 -0.44
C VAL A 163 -6.80 -3.06 0.58
N LEU A 164 -6.61 -1.80 0.21
CA LEU A 164 -7.11 -0.64 0.95
C LEU A 164 -8.57 -0.40 0.56
N LEU A 165 -9.43 -0.33 1.55
CA LEU A 165 -10.87 -0.19 1.39
C LEU A 165 -11.30 1.05 2.17
N SER A 166 -12.20 1.85 1.61
CA SER A 166 -12.85 2.93 2.35
C SER A 166 -14.20 2.46 2.89
N GLY A 167 -14.39 2.64 4.19
CA GLY A 167 -15.67 2.45 4.85
C GLY A 167 -16.70 3.52 4.43
N PRO A 168 -17.95 3.39 4.90
CA PRO A 168 -19.04 4.29 4.53
C PRO A 168 -18.80 5.75 4.97
N GLU A 169 -18.00 5.98 6.02
CA GLU A 169 -17.62 7.31 6.49
C GLU A 169 -16.23 7.75 5.96
N GLY A 170 -15.65 7.01 5.01
CA GLY A 170 -14.35 7.30 4.40
C GLY A 170 -13.13 6.86 5.22
N GLU A 171 -13.35 6.06 6.25
CA GLU A 171 -12.30 5.51 7.10
C GLU A 171 -11.52 4.38 6.39
N PRO A 172 -10.17 4.34 6.53
CA PRO A 172 -9.35 3.37 5.83
C PRO A 172 -9.38 2.00 6.53
N TYR A 173 -9.61 0.95 5.74
CA TYR A 173 -9.51 -0.46 6.14
C TYR A 173 -8.48 -1.17 5.27
N TRP A 174 -7.65 -2.00 5.91
CA TRP A 174 -6.64 -2.80 5.23
C TRP A 174 -7.06 -4.26 5.27
N LEU A 175 -7.20 -4.88 4.10
CA LEU A 175 -7.52 -6.29 3.97
C LEU A 175 -6.33 -7.02 3.36
N GLU A 176 -5.59 -7.74 4.18
CA GLU A 176 -4.51 -8.63 3.73
C GLU A 176 -5.10 -9.99 3.34
N LEU A 177 -4.84 -10.41 2.12
CA LEU A 177 -5.30 -11.65 1.52
C LEU A 177 -4.11 -12.56 1.27
N ASP A 178 -4.21 -13.80 1.73
CA ASP A 178 -3.31 -14.86 1.31
C ASP A 178 -3.45 -15.14 -0.20
N VAL A 179 -2.48 -15.88 -0.75
CA VAL A 179 -2.38 -16.19 -2.18
C VAL A 179 -3.68 -16.82 -2.73
N GLU A 180 -4.29 -17.73 -1.97
CA GLU A 180 -5.50 -18.44 -2.38
C GLU A 180 -6.71 -17.50 -2.44
N ARG A 181 -6.90 -16.66 -1.40
CA ARG A 181 -7.97 -15.66 -1.35
C ARG A 181 -7.79 -14.57 -2.40
N ALA A 182 -6.55 -14.14 -2.65
CA ALA A 182 -6.24 -13.18 -3.70
C ALA A 182 -6.59 -13.73 -5.10
N ALA A 183 -6.34 -15.02 -5.34
CA ALA A 183 -6.72 -15.68 -6.59
C ALA A 183 -8.24 -15.74 -6.79
N VAL A 184 -9.00 -16.09 -5.74
CA VAL A 184 -10.47 -16.09 -5.78
C VAL A 184 -11.02 -14.68 -6.02
N LEU A 185 -10.46 -13.66 -5.36
CA LEU A 185 -10.86 -12.27 -5.58
C LEU A 185 -10.65 -11.85 -7.05
N ARG A 186 -9.49 -12.16 -7.65
CA ARG A 186 -9.24 -11.89 -9.08
C ARG A 186 -10.26 -12.56 -9.99
N GLN A 187 -10.58 -13.83 -9.72
CA GLN A 187 -11.56 -14.57 -10.51
C GLN A 187 -12.95 -13.93 -10.44
N ASN A 188 -13.37 -13.47 -9.25
CA ASN A 188 -14.65 -12.79 -9.07
C ASN A 188 -14.69 -11.41 -9.76
N LEU A 189 -13.57 -10.70 -9.77
CA LEU A 189 -13.45 -9.37 -10.38
C LEU A 189 -13.33 -9.40 -11.91
N ALA A 190 -12.83 -10.51 -12.48
CA ALA A 190 -12.77 -10.70 -13.92
C ALA A 190 -14.16 -10.76 -14.60
N GLY A 191 -15.24 -10.75 -13.80
CA GLY A 191 -16.61 -10.91 -14.28
C GLY A 191 -16.91 -12.37 -14.67
N PRO A 192 -18.17 -12.69 -14.98
CA PRO A 192 -18.51 -14.00 -15.53
C PRO A 192 -17.70 -14.20 -16.83
N ALA A 193 -16.94 -15.29 -16.90
CA ALA A 193 -16.16 -15.63 -18.08
C ALA A 193 -17.06 -15.56 -19.32
N GLU A 194 -16.64 -14.83 -20.35
CA GLU A 194 -17.40 -14.63 -21.60
C GLU A 194 -17.75 -15.93 -22.36
N GLN A 195 -17.38 -17.10 -21.83
CA GLN A 195 -17.67 -18.41 -22.42
C GLN A 195 -19.18 -18.70 -22.57
N ASP A 196 -20.05 -18.09 -21.75
CA ASP A 196 -21.51 -18.24 -21.90
C ASP A 196 -22.16 -17.26 -22.90
N ARG A 197 -21.43 -16.24 -23.40
CA ARG A 197 -21.96 -15.35 -24.45
C ARG A 197 -21.73 -15.87 -25.88
N MET A 198 -20.85 -16.84 -26.07
CA MET A 198 -20.62 -17.46 -27.38
C MET A 198 -21.54 -18.66 -27.67
N SER A 199 -22.18 -19.27 -26.66
CA SER A 199 -23.05 -20.43 -26.83
C SER A 199 -24.46 -20.07 -27.33
N ASP A 200 -24.97 -18.87 -27.05
CA ASP A 200 -26.28 -18.41 -27.53
C ASP A 200 -26.25 -17.73 -28.91
N ALA A 201 -25.06 -17.40 -29.43
CA ALA A 201 -24.92 -16.69 -30.71
C ALA A 201 -25.01 -17.59 -31.97
N PHE A 202 -25.10 -18.91 -31.82
CA PHE A 202 -24.99 -19.84 -32.96
C PHE A 202 -26.31 -20.51 -33.43
N SER A 203 -27.47 -20.16 -32.84
CA SER A 203 -28.76 -20.77 -33.23
C SER A 203 -29.87 -19.75 -33.48
N GLY A 204 -29.76 -18.99 -34.58
CA GLY A 204 -30.89 -18.15 -34.98
C GLY A 204 -30.67 -17.28 -36.18
N THR A 205 -30.59 -17.88 -37.37
CA THR A 205 -30.70 -17.17 -38.65
C THR A 205 -32.02 -16.38 -38.72
N LYS A 206 -31.94 -15.05 -38.60
CA LYS A 206 -33.01 -14.14 -39.01
C LYS A 206 -32.39 -12.91 -39.69
N PRO A 207 -32.86 -12.53 -40.89
CA PRO A 207 -32.26 -11.44 -41.63
C PRO A 207 -32.90 -10.10 -41.22
N CYS A 208 -32.13 -9.23 -40.60
CA CYS A 208 -32.28 -7.79 -40.70
C CYS A 208 -30.88 -7.26 -41.06
N GLY A 209 -30.67 -6.55 -42.18
CA GLY A 209 -31.50 -5.48 -42.68
C GLY A 209 -31.03 -4.12 -42.17
N HIS A 210 -29.74 -3.92 -41.89
CA HIS A 210 -29.15 -2.58 -41.76
C HIS A 210 -27.74 -2.56 -42.37
N ASN A 211 -27.61 -1.79 -43.45
CA ASN A 211 -26.34 -1.26 -43.92
C ASN A 211 -25.94 -0.12 -42.97
N ASP A 212 -25.17 -0.43 -41.93
CA ASP A 212 -24.31 0.58 -41.31
C ASP A 212 -22.87 0.23 -41.68
N PRO A 213 -22.13 1.12 -42.37
CA PRO A 213 -20.71 0.91 -42.55
C PRO A 213 -20.08 0.95 -41.16
N HIS A 214 -19.38 -0.11 -40.78
CA HIS A 214 -18.56 -0.14 -39.59
C HIS A 214 -17.61 1.06 -39.62
N GLU A 215 -17.96 2.08 -38.84
CA GLU A 215 -17.07 3.16 -38.43
C GLU A 215 -15.93 2.47 -37.69
N TRP A 216 -14.80 2.31 -38.37
CA TRP A 216 -13.55 2.01 -37.72
C TRP A 216 -13.39 3.05 -36.63
N VAL A 217 -13.39 2.62 -35.37
CA VAL A 217 -13.00 3.49 -34.26
C VAL A 217 -11.60 3.96 -34.59
N GLU A 218 -11.49 5.21 -35.04
CA GLU A 218 -10.20 5.83 -35.31
C GLU A 218 -9.35 5.72 -34.03
N PRO A 219 -8.05 5.40 -34.12
CA PRO A 219 -7.17 5.37 -32.97
C PRO A 219 -7.33 6.67 -32.20
N HIS A 220 -7.78 6.56 -30.94
CA HIS A 220 -7.96 7.71 -30.08
C HIS A 220 -6.64 8.49 -30.06
N THR A 221 -6.66 9.68 -30.64
CA THR A 221 -5.53 10.61 -30.61
C THR A 221 -5.84 11.56 -29.46
N PRO A 222 -5.37 11.29 -28.23
CA PRO A 222 -5.70 12.17 -27.14
C PRO A 222 -5.07 13.54 -27.38
N THR A 223 -5.83 14.56 -27.03
CA THR A 223 -5.35 15.94 -27.04
C THR A 223 -4.74 16.23 -25.67
N PRO A 224 -3.48 16.70 -25.58
CA PRO A 224 -2.82 16.98 -24.30
C PRO A 224 -3.70 17.82 -23.39
N GLY A 225 -3.91 17.34 -22.16
CA GLY A 225 -4.65 18.08 -21.14
C GLY A 225 -3.82 19.26 -20.60
N PRO A 226 -4.45 20.37 -20.20
CA PRO A 226 -3.73 21.60 -19.77
C PRO A 226 -2.88 21.45 -18.50
N LYS A 227 -2.99 20.32 -17.79
CA LYS A 227 -2.30 20.06 -16.52
C LYS A 227 -1.13 19.08 -16.64
N TYR A 228 -1.12 18.24 -17.67
CA TYR A 228 -0.06 17.27 -17.94
C TYR A 228 0.20 17.30 -19.45
N PRO A 229 1.25 18.00 -19.90
CA PRO A 229 1.52 18.16 -21.32
C PRO A 229 1.79 16.83 -22.05
N PHE A 230 2.12 15.78 -21.29
CA PHE A 230 2.42 14.44 -21.82
C PHE A 230 1.41 13.42 -21.30
N HIS A 231 0.87 12.61 -22.21
CA HIS A 231 0.32 11.31 -21.84
C HIS A 231 1.50 10.35 -21.66
N VAL A 232 2.09 10.34 -20.45
CA VAL A 232 3.34 9.61 -20.17
C VAL A 232 3.22 8.12 -20.48
N CYS A 233 2.02 7.53 -20.33
CA CYS A 233 1.77 6.15 -20.76
C CYS A 233 1.97 5.94 -22.26
N GLU A 234 1.46 6.84 -23.11
CA GLU A 234 1.62 6.72 -24.56
C GLU A 234 3.07 6.93 -24.98
N LEU A 235 3.75 7.82 -24.27
CA LEU A 235 5.19 8.00 -24.42
C LEU A 235 5.97 6.73 -24.08
N ALA A 236 5.61 6.05 -22.98
CA ALA A 236 6.21 4.79 -22.59
C ALA A 236 5.91 3.67 -23.60
N ASP A 237 4.67 3.57 -24.08
CA ASP A 237 4.27 2.62 -25.12
C ASP A 237 5.03 2.87 -26.45
N ALA A 238 5.11 4.11 -26.90
CA ALA A 238 5.85 4.49 -28.09
C ALA A 238 7.37 4.20 -27.94
N ALA A 239 7.94 4.48 -26.77
CA ALA A 239 9.34 4.15 -26.50
C ALA A 239 9.58 2.63 -26.47
N ALA A 240 8.67 1.84 -25.89
CA ALA A 240 8.75 0.38 -25.91
C ALA A 240 8.70 -0.18 -27.34
N GLN A 241 7.84 0.37 -28.21
CA GLN A 241 7.80 -0.01 -29.63
C GLN A 241 9.13 0.28 -30.33
N LEU A 242 9.75 1.43 -30.06
CA LEU A 242 11.06 1.78 -30.63
C LEU A 242 12.16 0.84 -30.10
N LEU A 243 12.12 0.43 -28.84
CA LEU A 243 13.08 -0.52 -28.26
C LEU A 243 13.02 -1.92 -28.90
N GLY A 244 11.90 -2.25 -29.55
CA GLY A 244 11.72 -3.44 -30.38
C GLY A 244 11.24 -4.67 -29.61
N ASP A 245 11.39 -5.84 -30.22
CA ASP A 245 10.87 -7.10 -29.68
C ASP A 245 11.38 -7.40 -28.26
N GLY A 246 10.47 -7.85 -27.40
CA GLY A 246 10.74 -8.17 -26.00
C GLY A 246 10.61 -7.00 -25.04
N TRP A 247 10.28 -5.80 -25.54
CA TRP A 247 9.92 -4.65 -24.72
C TRP A 247 8.41 -4.45 -24.68
N THR A 248 7.91 -4.10 -23.51
CA THR A 248 6.50 -3.79 -23.26
C THR A 248 6.43 -2.58 -22.34
N ALA A 249 5.32 -1.87 -22.38
CA ALA A 249 5.03 -0.83 -21.40
C ALA A 249 3.70 -1.10 -20.71
N LYS A 250 3.57 -0.58 -19.50
CA LYS A 250 2.34 -0.62 -18.71
C LYS A 250 2.00 0.80 -18.28
N PRO A 251 0.75 1.24 -18.45
CA PRO A 251 0.33 2.52 -17.94
C PRO A 251 0.37 2.50 -16.41
N GLY A 252 0.97 3.55 -15.83
CA GLY A 252 0.95 3.78 -14.40
C GLY A 252 -0.23 4.65 -13.97
N ARG A 253 -0.15 5.17 -12.75
CA ARG A 253 -1.26 5.89 -12.10
C ARG A 253 -1.72 7.08 -12.94
N LEU A 254 -3.03 7.12 -13.23
CA LEU A 254 -3.73 8.23 -13.88
C LEU A 254 -3.13 8.72 -15.22
N GLY A 255 -2.34 7.90 -15.91
CA GLY A 255 -1.71 8.32 -17.17
C GLY A 255 -0.44 9.15 -17.02
N THR A 256 -0.04 9.48 -15.78
CA THR A 256 1.08 10.39 -15.49
C THR A 256 2.43 9.70 -15.33
N THR A 257 2.43 8.37 -15.28
CA THR A 257 3.64 7.54 -15.25
C THR A 257 3.47 6.36 -16.20
N GLY A 258 4.56 5.79 -16.69
CA GLY A 258 4.54 4.58 -17.50
C GLY A 258 5.77 3.72 -17.24
N THR A 259 5.55 2.43 -17.00
CA THR A 259 6.63 1.48 -16.70
C THR A 259 7.00 0.72 -17.97
N ILE A 260 8.24 0.84 -18.43
CA ILE A 260 8.80 0.08 -19.56
C ILE A 260 9.55 -1.13 -18.99
N SER A 261 9.23 -2.32 -19.48
CA SER A 261 9.87 -3.59 -19.08
C SER A 261 10.41 -4.32 -20.32
N GLY A 262 11.59 -4.91 -20.17
CA GLY A 262 12.32 -5.56 -21.27
C GLY A 262 12.81 -6.97 -20.90
N PRO A 263 13.87 -7.46 -21.54
CA PRO A 263 14.49 -8.76 -21.25
C PRO A 263 15.35 -8.77 -19.97
N TYR A 264 15.22 -7.74 -19.13
CA TYR A 264 15.99 -7.51 -17.92
C TYR A 264 15.07 -7.63 -16.69
N ILE A 265 15.65 -7.83 -15.51
CA ILE A 265 14.92 -7.75 -14.23
C ILE A 265 14.54 -6.30 -13.96
N THR A 266 15.43 -5.35 -14.26
CA THR A 266 15.17 -3.91 -14.19
C THR A 266 13.97 -3.51 -15.06
N SER A 267 13.08 -2.74 -14.47
CA SER A 267 12.04 -1.96 -15.13
C SER A 267 12.37 -0.47 -15.08
N PHE A 268 11.85 0.29 -16.04
CA PHE A 268 12.13 1.72 -16.21
C PHE A 268 10.84 2.53 -16.05
N ASP A 269 10.76 3.36 -15.02
CA ASP A 269 9.59 4.19 -14.72
C ASP A 269 9.75 5.59 -15.31
N VAL A 270 9.02 5.84 -16.40
CA VAL A 270 8.94 7.14 -17.05
C VAL A 270 7.90 8.00 -16.34
N HIS A 271 8.28 9.19 -15.90
CA HIS A 271 7.37 10.13 -15.22
C HIS A 271 7.88 11.57 -15.37
N VAL A 272 7.04 12.55 -15.06
CA VAL A 272 7.47 13.96 -14.94
C VAL A 272 7.73 14.25 -13.47
N ASP A 273 8.97 14.61 -13.13
CA ASP A 273 9.30 14.99 -11.76
C ASP A 273 8.49 16.25 -11.37
N HIS A 274 7.89 16.21 -10.19
CA HIS A 274 6.98 17.28 -9.79
C HIS A 274 7.72 18.60 -9.51
N ASP A 275 8.96 18.54 -9.05
CA ASP A 275 9.70 19.71 -8.56
C ASP A 275 10.56 20.33 -9.67
N SER A 276 11.27 19.51 -10.45
CA SER A 276 12.07 19.97 -11.59
C SER A 276 11.25 20.19 -12.86
N LYS A 277 10.07 19.56 -12.96
CA LYS A 277 9.25 19.49 -14.19
C LYS A 277 9.95 18.79 -15.37
N GLU A 278 11.00 18.04 -15.10
CA GLU A 278 11.73 17.29 -16.12
C GLU A 278 11.12 15.91 -16.34
N LEU A 279 11.26 15.39 -17.55
CA LEU A 279 10.88 14.03 -17.90
C LEU A 279 11.99 13.08 -17.45
N THR A 280 11.68 12.24 -16.46
CA THR A 280 12.62 11.37 -15.75
C THR A 280 12.33 9.90 -16.05
N ILE A 281 13.39 9.10 -16.07
CA ILE A 281 13.39 7.64 -16.20
C ILE A 281 14.08 7.08 -14.97
N ASP A 282 13.29 6.61 -14.01
CA ASP A 282 13.80 5.95 -12.80
C ASP A 282 14.00 4.46 -13.05
N TYR A 283 15.03 3.88 -12.45
CA TYR A 283 15.27 2.44 -12.53
C TYR A 283 16.18 1.94 -11.41
N ASP A 284 15.88 0.75 -10.91
CA ASP A 284 16.77 0.00 -10.02
C ASP A 284 17.69 -0.91 -10.82
N THR A 285 18.98 -0.90 -10.51
CA THR A 285 19.96 -1.78 -11.17
C THR A 285 20.09 -3.11 -10.44
N TYR A 286 19.98 -4.23 -11.16
CA TYR A 286 20.29 -5.56 -10.64
C TYR A 286 21.60 -6.09 -11.23
N VAL A 287 22.45 -6.69 -10.37
CA VAL A 287 23.72 -7.31 -10.80
C VAL A 287 23.52 -8.35 -11.90
N ALA A 288 22.37 -9.04 -11.90
CA ALA A 288 22.01 -10.05 -12.90
C ALA A 288 21.84 -9.47 -14.32
N ASP A 289 21.46 -8.19 -14.44
CA ASP A 289 21.20 -7.54 -15.72
C ASP A 289 22.48 -7.11 -16.45
N LYS A 290 23.61 -7.06 -15.73
CA LYS A 290 24.95 -6.78 -16.28
C LYS A 290 25.00 -5.52 -17.15
N PHE A 291 24.30 -4.47 -16.72
CA PHE A 291 24.42 -3.15 -17.36
C PHE A 291 25.85 -2.65 -17.31
N PRO A 292 26.31 -1.90 -18.34
CA PRO A 292 27.60 -1.23 -18.29
C PRO A 292 27.68 -0.30 -17.07
N GLU A 293 28.86 -0.17 -16.48
CA GLU A 293 29.12 0.90 -15.52
C GLU A 293 29.08 2.23 -16.27
N LEU A 294 27.98 2.97 -16.13
CA LEU A 294 27.82 4.27 -16.78
C LEU A 294 28.65 5.30 -16.02
N GLU A 295 29.72 5.80 -16.65
CA GLU A 295 30.31 7.05 -16.20
C GLU A 295 29.36 8.20 -16.57
N VAL A 296 29.15 9.15 -15.65
CA VAL A 296 28.21 10.28 -15.84
C VAL A 296 28.50 11.08 -17.12
N ASN A 297 29.74 11.05 -17.62
CA ASN A 297 30.17 11.76 -18.83
C ASN A 297 29.84 11.03 -20.15
N GLU A 298 29.28 9.82 -20.11
CA GLU A 298 29.01 9.02 -21.30
C GLU A 298 27.54 9.06 -21.75
N LEU A 299 26.66 9.69 -20.98
CA LEU A 299 25.23 9.77 -21.31
C LEU A 299 24.97 10.46 -22.65
N PRO A 300 23.91 10.06 -23.40
CA PRO A 300 23.55 10.69 -24.66
C PRO A 300 23.33 12.19 -24.51
N VAL A 301 23.61 12.95 -25.58
CA VAL A 301 23.36 14.41 -25.59
C VAL A 301 21.90 14.70 -25.21
N GLY A 302 21.72 15.58 -24.23
CA GLY A 302 20.39 15.94 -23.72
C GLY A 302 19.84 14.98 -22.68
N VAL A 303 20.65 14.06 -22.14
CA VAL A 303 20.32 13.20 -20.99
C VAL A 303 21.23 13.57 -19.82
N GLY A 304 20.65 13.84 -18.66
CA GLY A 304 21.36 14.12 -17.42
C GLY A 304 21.16 12.99 -16.40
N ALA A 305 22.15 12.78 -15.52
CA ALA A 305 22.02 11.84 -14.42
C ALA A 305 21.29 12.48 -13.23
N CYS A 306 20.38 11.74 -12.59
CA CYS A 306 19.74 12.10 -11.34
C CYS A 306 19.82 10.94 -10.33
N PRO A 307 19.61 11.19 -9.02
CA PRO A 307 19.53 10.09 -8.06
C PRO A 307 18.42 9.11 -8.46
N GLY A 308 18.78 7.84 -8.70
CA GLY A 308 17.81 6.78 -9.06
C GLY A 308 17.48 6.66 -10.55
N GLY A 309 18.10 7.47 -11.43
CA GLY A 309 17.74 7.42 -12.84
C GLY A 309 18.46 8.43 -13.73
N VAL A 310 17.78 8.79 -14.82
CA VAL A 310 18.20 9.84 -15.75
C VAL A 310 17.02 10.75 -16.10
N TYR A 311 17.30 12.00 -16.46
CA TYR A 311 16.28 12.94 -16.95
C TYR A 311 16.64 13.44 -18.35
N LEU A 312 15.61 13.84 -19.10
CA LEU A 312 15.75 14.40 -20.45
C LEU A 312 15.78 15.93 -20.38
N ASN A 313 16.97 16.52 -20.55
CA ASN A 313 17.20 17.97 -20.54
C ASN A 313 16.37 18.67 -21.62
N ASN A 314 15.61 19.71 -21.28
CA ASN A 314 14.75 20.44 -22.23
C ASN A 314 13.78 19.51 -22.98
N ALA A 315 13.16 18.55 -22.28
CA ALA A 315 12.03 17.81 -22.83
C ALA A 315 10.77 18.67 -22.67
N GLU A 316 10.19 19.11 -23.79
CA GLU A 316 9.01 19.98 -23.80
C GLU A 316 7.83 19.33 -24.54
N ALA A 317 6.61 19.77 -24.25
CA ALA A 317 5.40 19.26 -24.89
C ALA A 317 5.45 19.43 -26.41
N GLU A 318 6.03 20.55 -26.85
CA GLU A 318 6.20 20.95 -28.23
C GLU A 318 7.14 20.03 -29.03
N ASP A 319 7.99 19.24 -28.36
CA ASP A 319 8.86 18.26 -29.03
C ASP A 319 8.04 17.16 -29.75
N GLY A 320 6.83 16.89 -29.26
CA GLY A 320 5.94 15.87 -29.80
C GLY A 320 6.31 14.44 -29.34
N LEU A 321 5.30 13.55 -29.41
CA LEU A 321 5.38 12.19 -28.88
C LEU A 321 6.55 11.39 -29.47
N GLU A 322 6.74 11.42 -30.79
CA GLU A 322 7.76 10.61 -31.47
C GLU A 322 9.19 11.03 -31.10
N ALA A 323 9.46 12.33 -31.03
CA ALA A 323 10.78 12.84 -30.67
C ALA A 323 11.13 12.49 -29.21
N LEU A 324 10.16 12.65 -28.29
CA LEU A 324 10.34 12.29 -26.89
C LEU A 324 10.50 10.78 -26.70
N ALA A 325 9.68 9.97 -27.37
CA ALA A 325 9.78 8.51 -27.33
C ALA A 325 11.14 8.03 -27.82
N THR A 326 11.67 8.65 -28.88
CA THR A 326 13.01 8.38 -29.40
C THR A 326 14.09 8.70 -28.38
N ARG A 327 13.97 9.83 -27.67
CA ARG A 327 14.91 10.22 -26.60
C ARG A 327 14.86 9.23 -25.43
N VAL A 328 13.67 8.82 -24.98
CA VAL A 328 13.49 7.81 -23.93
C VAL A 328 14.10 6.47 -24.35
N ALA A 329 13.78 5.97 -25.55
CA ALA A 329 14.33 4.71 -26.06
C ALA A 329 15.86 4.75 -26.18
N ASN A 330 16.44 5.87 -26.64
CA ASN A 330 17.89 6.02 -26.74
C ASN A 330 18.57 6.06 -25.37
N ALA A 331 17.96 6.72 -24.38
CA ALA A 331 18.44 6.69 -23.00
C ALA A 331 18.45 5.25 -22.45
N ILE A 332 17.36 4.50 -22.63
CA ILE A 332 17.26 3.09 -22.18
C ILE A 332 18.26 2.19 -22.91
N ARG A 333 18.44 2.34 -24.23
CA ARG A 333 19.47 1.58 -24.98
C ARG A 333 20.86 1.84 -24.44
N HIS A 334 21.17 3.11 -24.15
CA HIS A 334 22.45 3.47 -23.57
C HIS A 334 22.64 2.85 -22.18
N ILE A 335 21.64 2.95 -21.30
CA ILE A 335 21.67 2.34 -19.95
C ILE A 335 21.89 0.82 -20.03
N THR A 336 21.25 0.16 -20.99
CA THR A 336 21.31 -1.30 -21.16
C THR A 336 22.48 -1.78 -22.03
N GLY A 337 23.32 -0.88 -22.55
CA GLY A 337 24.42 -1.21 -23.46
C GLY A 337 23.98 -1.76 -24.82
N ARG A 338 22.72 -1.54 -25.23
CA ARG A 338 22.19 -1.96 -26.53
C ARG A 338 22.59 -0.97 -27.63
N PRO A 339 22.89 -1.44 -28.86
CA PRO A 339 23.20 -0.54 -29.97
C PRO A 339 22.01 0.35 -30.32
N LEU A 340 22.29 1.59 -30.71
CA LEU A 340 21.31 2.50 -31.30
C LEU A 340 20.90 1.96 -32.67
N VAL A 341 19.59 1.98 -32.95
CA VAL A 341 19.00 1.55 -34.22
C VAL A 341 18.86 2.75 -35.15
#